data_AF-A0AA40C7E7-F1
#
_entry.id   AF-A0AA40C7E7-F1
#
_cell.length_a   1.000
_cell.length_b   1.000
_cell.length_c   1.000
_cell.angle_alpha   90.00
_cell.angle_beta   90.00
_cell.angle_gamma   90.00
#
_symmetry.space_group_name_H-M   'P 1'
#
loop_
_entity.id
_entity.type
_entity.pdbx_description
1 polymer ?
#
loop_
_entity_poly.entity_id
_entity_poly.type
_entity_poly.pdbx_seq_one_letter_code
_entity_poly.pdbx_strand_id
1 'polypeptide(L)'
;CGRNVCAIGQVCCNRSCGTCTPPGAKCLTVICPQVEESVEVAKREPQEIPRLGQCGTKRCGLGQRCCNAACGHCVGPFEVCLPRVC
;
A
#
# COMPACT_ATOMS: atom_id res chain seq x y z
N CYS A 1 -1.22 27.22 13.51
CA CYS A 1 -0.39 26.16 14.11
C CYS A 1 0.68 25.75 13.10
N GLY A 2 1.89 26.32 13.19
CA GLY A 2 2.87 26.21 12.11
C GLY A 2 2.35 26.87 10.84
N ARG A 3 2.35 26.13 9.73
CA ARG A 3 1.71 26.51 8.45
C ARG A 3 0.22 26.15 8.37
N ASN A 4 -0.31 25.34 9.30
CA ASN A 4 -1.70 24.88 9.29
C ASN A 4 -2.60 25.77 10.14
N VAL A 5 -3.86 25.97 9.72
CA VAL A 5 -4.90 26.60 10.54
C VAL A 5 -5.71 25.49 11.22
N CYS A 6 -5.89 25.58 12.54
CA CYS A 6 -6.68 24.60 13.28
C CYS A 6 -8.18 24.83 13.07
N ALA A 7 -8.95 23.74 13.10
CA ALA A 7 -10.41 23.82 13.07
C ALA A 7 -10.96 24.60 14.28
N ILE A 8 -12.18 25.14 14.13
CA ILE A 8 -12.87 25.86 15.20
C ILE A 8 -13.02 24.94 16.41
N GLY A 9 -12.61 25.43 17.58
CA GLY A 9 -12.63 24.66 18.83
C GLY A 9 -11.42 23.75 19.06
N GLN A 10 -10.38 23.80 18.21
CA GLN A 10 -9.11 23.13 18.45
C GLN A 10 -8.00 24.11 18.85
N VAL A 11 -7.01 23.59 19.59
CA VAL A 11 -5.80 24.32 20.01
C VAL A 11 -4.57 23.77 19.30
N CYS A 12 -3.58 24.63 19.09
CA CYS A 12 -2.31 24.22 18.49
C CYS A 12 -1.50 23.41 19.50
N CYS A 13 -1.23 22.15 19.17
CA CYS A 13 -0.43 21.25 19.99
C CYS A 13 1.05 21.27 19.58
N ASN A 14 1.35 21.12 18.30
CA ASN A 14 2.73 21.16 17.81
C ASN A 14 2.87 22.18 16.68
N ARG A 15 3.54 23.30 16.98
CA ARG A 15 3.76 24.37 16.00
C ARG A 15 4.72 23.96 14.89
N SER A 16 5.67 23.06 15.16
CA SER A 16 6.64 22.59 14.16
C SER A 16 6.00 21.66 13.13
N CYS A 17 5.07 20.80 13.56
CA CYS A 17 4.40 19.83 12.67
C CYS A 17 3.02 20.29 12.19
N GLY A 18 2.51 21.39 12.74
CA GLY A 18 1.17 21.89 12.46
C GLY A 18 0.05 20.99 12.98
N THR A 19 0.27 20.31 14.12
CA THR A 19 -0.71 19.41 14.74
C THR A 19 -1.66 20.17 15.65
N CYS A 20 -2.96 19.99 15.43
CA CYS A 20 -4.04 20.58 16.24
C CYS A 20 -4.73 19.49 17.07
N THR A 21 -5.12 19.83 18.29
CA THR A 21 -5.80 18.90 19.21
C THR A 21 -6.98 19.59 19.88
N PRO A 22 -7.98 18.85 20.38
CA PRO A 22 -9.04 19.45 21.18
C PRO A 22 -8.50 20.03 22.50
N PRO A 23 -9.17 21.04 23.08
CA PRO A 23 -8.80 21.62 24.37
C PRO A 23 -8.90 20.56 25.47
N GLY A 24 -7.88 20.49 26.33
CA GLY A 24 -7.80 19.49 27.42
C GLY A 24 -7.23 18.13 27.02
N ALA A 25 -7.00 17.88 25.72
CA ALA A 25 -6.28 16.69 25.30
C ALA A 25 -4.79 16.77 25.64
N LYS A 26 -4.19 15.63 25.98
CA LYS A 26 -2.75 15.53 26.18
C LYS A 26 -2.04 15.77 24.85
N CYS A 27 -1.35 16.89 24.75
CA CYS A 27 -0.49 17.19 23.62
C CYS A 27 0.83 16.42 23.79
N LEU A 28 0.98 15.34 23.04
CA LEU A 28 2.23 14.60 22.95
C LEU A 28 3.17 15.34 22.01
N THR A 29 4.40 15.58 22.45
CA THR A 29 5.47 16.13 21.61
C THR A 29 5.90 15.07 20.61
N VAL A 30 5.15 14.96 19.52
CA VAL A 30 5.50 14.07 18.41
C VAL A 30 6.58 14.72 17.56
N ILE A 31 7.56 13.92 17.14
CA ILE A 31 8.48 14.31 16.07
C ILE A 31 7.67 14.35 14.78
N CYS A 32 7.86 15.39 13.96
CA CYS A 32 7.12 15.50 12.71
C CYS A 32 7.46 14.31 11.80
N PRO A 33 6.47 13.69 11.13
CA PRO A 33 6.79 12.79 10.04
C PRO A 33 7.63 13.59 9.05
N GLN A 34 8.83 13.10 8.74
CA GLN A 34 9.63 13.63 7.65
C GLN A 34 8.82 13.34 6.39
N VAL A 35 8.03 14.31 5.93
CA VAL A 35 7.54 14.27 4.57
C VAL A 35 8.79 14.46 3.72
N GLU A 36 9.37 13.36 3.27
CA GLU A 36 10.18 13.36 2.06
C GLU A 36 9.27 13.93 0.97
N GLU A 37 9.33 15.24 0.81
CA GLU A 37 8.83 15.95 -0.35
C GLU A 37 9.77 15.58 -1.51
N SER A 38 9.56 14.38 -1.99
CA SER A 38 9.97 13.89 -3.29
C SER A 38 8.73 13.16 -3.81
N VAL A 39 7.98 13.92 -4.60
CA VAL A 39 7.23 13.50 -5.79
C VAL A 39 6.82 12.03 -5.81
N GLU A 40 5.51 11.80 -5.97
CA GLU A 40 4.92 10.54 -6.41
C GLU A 40 5.88 9.68 -7.26
N VAL A 41 6.54 8.70 -6.65
CA VAL A 41 6.52 7.31 -7.08
C VAL A 41 6.80 6.53 -5.81
N ALA A 42 5.91 5.61 -5.48
CA ALA A 42 6.14 4.59 -4.49
C ALA A 42 7.51 3.92 -4.72
N LYS A 43 8.53 4.37 -4.00
CA LYS A 43 9.72 3.57 -3.73
C LYS A 43 9.39 2.58 -2.61
N ARG A 44 8.32 1.81 -2.81
CA ARG A 44 8.44 0.38 -2.53
C ARG A 44 9.60 -0.07 -3.42
N GLU A 45 10.26 -1.17 -3.11
CA GLU A 45 10.92 -1.95 -4.18
C GLU A 45 10.05 -1.94 -5.46
N PRO A 46 10.54 -2.32 -6.64
CA PRO A 46 9.66 -3.09 -7.48
C PRO A 46 9.23 -4.31 -6.64
N GLN A 47 8.24 -4.13 -5.75
CA GLN A 47 7.23 -5.11 -5.58
C GLN A 47 6.74 -5.27 -6.99
N GLU A 48 7.30 -6.29 -7.63
CA GLU A 48 6.49 -7.19 -8.40
C GLU A 48 5.19 -7.31 -7.63
N ILE A 49 4.22 -6.45 -8.00
CA ILE A 49 2.84 -6.85 -8.15
C ILE A 49 3.01 -8.26 -8.72
N PRO A 50 2.79 -9.34 -7.95
CA PRO A 50 3.10 -10.68 -8.41
C PRO A 50 2.30 -10.81 -9.68
N ARG A 51 2.99 -10.75 -10.84
CA ARG A 51 2.46 -10.09 -12.05
C ARG A 51 1.05 -10.62 -12.25
N LEU A 52 0.02 -9.83 -11.91
CA LEU A 52 -1.28 -10.39 -11.51
C LEU A 52 -1.83 -11.17 -12.71
N GLY A 53 -1.73 -12.50 -12.62
CA GLY A 53 -2.01 -13.40 -13.71
C GLY A 53 -0.85 -13.76 -14.64
N GLN A 54 0.43 -13.80 -14.30
CA GLN A 54 1.46 -14.44 -15.15
C GLN A 54 1.77 -15.86 -14.70
N CYS A 55 1.81 -16.76 -15.68
CA CYS A 55 2.06 -18.17 -15.50
C CYS A 55 2.99 -18.61 -16.64
N GLY A 56 4.28 -18.75 -16.34
CA GLY A 56 5.31 -18.99 -17.35
C GLY A 56 5.35 -17.87 -18.39
N THR A 57 5.18 -18.25 -19.65
CA THR A 57 5.12 -17.32 -20.80
C THR A 57 3.70 -16.82 -21.09
N LYS A 58 2.68 -17.24 -20.33
CA LYS A 58 1.26 -16.90 -20.54
C LYS A 58 0.74 -15.99 -19.43
N ARG A 59 -0.38 -15.31 -19.75
CA ARG A 59 -1.14 -14.51 -18.78
C ARG A 59 -2.49 -15.18 -18.49
N CYS A 60 -2.76 -15.54 -17.24
CA CYS A 60 -4.05 -15.99 -16.72
C CYS A 60 -5.06 -14.84 -16.67
N GLY A 61 -6.32 -15.16 -16.95
CA GLY A 61 -7.43 -14.20 -16.92
C GLY A 61 -7.86 -13.81 -15.50
N LEU A 62 -8.80 -12.86 -15.41
CA LEU A 62 -9.35 -12.40 -14.13
C LEU A 62 -9.99 -13.56 -13.35
N GLY A 63 -9.57 -13.75 -12.10
CA GLY A 63 -10.05 -14.82 -11.23
C GLY A 63 -9.38 -16.18 -11.42
N GLN A 64 -8.46 -16.31 -12.39
CA GLN A 64 -7.64 -17.50 -12.55
C GLN A 64 -6.32 -17.38 -11.78
N ARG A 65 -5.84 -18.50 -11.24
CA ARG A 65 -4.53 -18.62 -10.59
C ARG A 65 -3.59 -19.47 -11.41
N CYS A 66 -2.29 -19.20 -11.32
CA CYS A 66 -1.28 -20.04 -11.96
C CYS A 66 -1.17 -21.37 -11.19
N CYS A 67 -1.42 -22.48 -11.87
CA CYS A 67 -1.25 -23.83 -11.33
C CYS A 67 0.16 -24.38 -11.61
N ASN A 68 0.69 -24.16 -12.82
CA ASN A 68 2.05 -24.54 -13.15
C ASN A 68 2.71 -23.50 -14.06
N ALA A 69 3.70 -22.79 -13.52
CA ALA A 69 4.45 -21.77 -14.24
C ALA A 69 5.38 -22.34 -15.31
N ALA A 70 5.87 -23.59 -15.17
CA ALA A 70 6.73 -24.20 -16.19
C ALA A 70 6.00 -24.38 -17.54
N CYS A 71 4.68 -24.57 -17.47
CA CYS A 71 3.84 -24.88 -18.63
C CYS A 71 2.85 -23.76 -18.97
N GLY A 72 2.80 -22.71 -18.16
CA GLY A 72 1.80 -21.66 -18.25
C GLY A 72 0.36 -22.14 -18.05
N HIS A 73 0.15 -23.09 -17.14
CA HIS A 73 -1.17 -23.65 -16.87
C HIS A 73 -1.93 -22.81 -15.83
N CYS A 74 -3.03 -22.19 -16.25
CA CYS A 74 -3.93 -21.39 -15.42
C CYS A 74 -5.18 -22.19 -15.07
N VAL A 75 -5.64 -22.11 -13.82
CA VAL A 75 -6.85 -22.79 -13.33
C VAL A 75 -7.83 -21.79 -12.74
N GLY A 76 -9.12 -22.09 -12.87
CA GLY A 76 -10.19 -21.28 -12.25
C GLY A 76 -10.16 -21.31 -10.71
N PRO A 77 -10.99 -20.47 -10.06
CA PRO A 77 -11.04 -20.35 -8.60
C PRO A 77 -11.50 -21.65 -7.91
N PHE A 78 -12.26 -22.50 -8.61
CA PHE A 78 -12.80 -23.77 -8.10
C PHE A 78 -12.15 -25.00 -8.73
N GLU A 79 -11.17 -24.83 -9.62
CA GLU A 79 -10.42 -25.96 -10.19
C GLU A 79 -9.27 -26.38 -9.27
N VAL A 80 -9.07 -27.70 -9.19
CA VAL A 80 -8.00 -28.32 -8.41
C VAL A 80 -6.73 -28.35 -9.26
N CYS A 81 -5.67 -27.73 -8.75
CA CYS A 81 -4.36 -27.80 -9.37
C CYS A 81 -3.71 -29.14 -9.03
N LEU A 82 -3.70 -30.06 -10.00
CA LEU A 82 -2.99 -31.34 -9.87
C LEU A 82 -1.59 -31.22 -10.48
N PRO A 83 -0.55 -31.75 -9.82
CA PRO A 83 0.77 -31.83 -10.41
C PRO A 83 0.70 -32.77 -11.62
N ARG A 84 0.74 -32.17 -12.82
CA ARG A 84 0.90 -32.90 -14.08
C ARG A 84 2.26 -32.55 -14.66
N VAL A 85 2.90 -33.56 -15.24
CA VAL A 85 4.04 -33.35 -16.12
C VAL A 85 3.53 -32.68 -17.38
N CYS A 86 4.25 -31.66 -17.79
CA CYS A 86 4.17 -31.04 -19.09
C CYS A 86 5.48 -31.38 -19.80
#